data_AF-A0A7W1H7G8-F1
#
_entry.id   AF-A0A7W1H7G8-F1
#
_cell.length_a   1.000
_cell.length_b   1.000
_cell.length_c   1.000
_cell.angle_alpha   90.00
_cell.angle_beta   90.00
_cell.angle_gamma   90.00
#
_symmetry.space_group_name_H-M   'P 1'
#
loop_
_entity.id
_entity.type
_entity.pdbx_description
1 polymer ?
#
loop_
_entity_poly.entity_id
_entity_poly.type
_entity_poly.pdbx_seq_one_letter_code
_entity_poly.pdbx_strand_id
1 'polypeptide(L)'
;MKPIIALLIATIILFPATAFSQTRKRTARSTTRVTRTTKPSNAQQAGATRVADQIKSLTRFLYLLGGVAKGIEAVDDAVRRNEASPAVLEQAKRNKDTVRMSIQSIREGLDALEIHFRTTPELQRYYIKLAGVASGAATAEEQAATNQFDRAGRSLLDVVNRLTNVLLEMR
;
A
#
# COMPACT_ATOMS: atom_id res chain seq x y z
N MET A 1 -35.91 2.57 64.32
CA MET A 1 -36.13 2.61 62.85
C MET A 1 -35.13 1.67 62.19
N LYS A 2 -35.58 0.51 61.69
CA LYS A 2 -34.86 -0.50 60.88
C LYS A 2 -35.59 -1.88 60.80
N PRO A 3 -36.94 -1.95 60.83
CA PRO A 3 -37.61 -3.13 60.25
C PRO A 3 -38.71 -2.78 59.23
N ILE A 4 -38.52 -1.72 58.42
CA ILE A 4 -39.46 -1.38 57.33
C ILE A 4 -38.89 -1.74 55.95
N ILE A 5 -37.56 -1.86 55.83
CA ILE A 5 -36.88 -2.16 54.56
C ILE A 5 -37.04 -3.64 54.17
N ALA A 6 -37.23 -4.54 55.15
CA ALA A 6 -37.40 -5.98 54.90
C ALA A 6 -38.79 -6.34 54.33
N LEU A 7 -39.80 -5.46 54.44
CA LEU A 7 -41.15 -5.73 53.96
C LEU A 7 -41.38 -5.24 52.51
N LEU A 8 -40.47 -4.44 51.96
CA LEU A 8 -40.62 -3.81 50.63
C LEU A 8 -39.94 -4.63 49.51
N ILE A 9 -39.11 -5.61 49.85
CA ILE A 9 -38.42 -6.51 48.91
C ILE A 9 -39.19 -7.83 48.72
N ALA A 10 -40.16 -8.14 49.58
CA ALA A 10 -40.94 -9.39 49.53
C ALA A 10 -42.12 -9.38 48.54
N THR A 11 -42.41 -8.25 47.88
CA THR A 11 -43.64 -8.09 47.06
C THR A 11 -43.40 -8.17 45.54
N ILE A 12 -42.20 -8.49 45.07
CA ILE A 12 -41.84 -8.53 43.62
C ILE A 12 -41.68 -9.97 43.09
N ILE A 13 -42.15 -11.00 43.82
CA ILE A 13 -41.93 -12.42 43.43
C ILE A 13 -43.19 -13.15 42.92
N LEU A 14 -44.35 -12.48 42.74
CA LEU A 14 -45.58 -13.17 42.34
C LEU A 14 -46.34 -12.44 41.22
N PHE A 15 -45.83 -12.49 39.98
CA PHE A 15 -46.67 -12.37 38.78
C PHE A 15 -46.14 -13.23 37.62
N PRO A 16 -46.87 -14.28 37.20
CA PRO A 16 -46.66 -14.94 35.92
C PRO A 16 -47.53 -14.26 34.85
N ALA A 17 -46.91 -13.56 33.89
CA ALA A 17 -47.60 -13.06 32.71
C ALA A 17 -47.37 -14.02 31.53
N THR A 18 -48.39 -14.81 31.23
CA THR A 18 -48.49 -15.67 30.05
C THR A 18 -48.64 -14.86 28.77
N ALA A 19 -47.84 -15.26 27.76
CA ALA A 19 -48.05 -15.28 26.31
C ALA A 19 -48.94 -14.21 25.62
N PHE A 20 -48.39 -13.55 24.59
CA PHE A 20 -49.06 -13.39 23.30
C PHE A 20 -48.06 -13.36 22.14
N SER A 21 -48.19 -14.35 21.28
CA SER A 21 -47.49 -14.52 20.00
C SER A 21 -47.93 -13.43 19.01
N GLN A 22 -47.01 -12.56 18.57
CA GLN A 22 -47.21 -11.72 17.38
C GLN A 22 -46.41 -12.28 16.20
N THR A 23 -47.07 -13.08 15.36
CA THR A 23 -46.58 -13.43 14.04
C THR A 23 -46.67 -12.21 13.13
N ARG A 24 -45.61 -11.40 13.09
CA ARG A 24 -45.51 -10.33 12.09
C ARG A 24 -45.11 -10.97 10.76
N LYS A 25 -46.10 -11.18 9.88
CA LYS A 25 -45.86 -11.42 8.44
C LYS A 25 -45.04 -10.23 7.91
N ARG A 26 -43.72 -10.41 7.83
CA ARG A 26 -42.84 -9.44 7.21
C ARG A 26 -42.89 -9.72 5.72
N THR A 27 -43.72 -8.96 5.01
CA THR A 27 -43.68 -8.86 3.56
C THR A 27 -42.27 -8.41 3.19
N ALA A 28 -41.45 -9.34 2.70
CA ALA A 28 -40.17 -9.04 2.10
C ALA A 28 -40.45 -8.27 0.80
N ARG A 29 -40.57 -6.94 0.91
CA ARG A 29 -40.46 -6.07 -0.25
C ARG A 29 -39.00 -6.17 -0.67
N SER A 30 -38.75 -7.00 -1.68
CA SER A 30 -37.49 -7.02 -2.41
C SER A 30 -37.28 -5.61 -2.94
N THR A 31 -36.56 -4.79 -2.18
CA THR A 31 -35.93 -3.60 -2.72
C THR A 31 -34.85 -4.13 -3.64
N THR A 32 -35.19 -4.18 -4.93
CA THR A 32 -34.22 -4.26 -6.01
C THR A 32 -33.23 -3.13 -5.76
N ARG A 33 -32.10 -3.44 -5.11
CA ARG A 33 -30.99 -2.52 -4.93
C ARG A 33 -30.47 -2.32 -6.34
N VAL A 34 -30.96 -1.28 -7.00
CA VAL A 34 -30.37 -0.77 -8.22
C VAL A 34 -28.94 -0.44 -7.83
N THR A 35 -28.01 -1.31 -8.20
CA THR A 35 -26.59 -1.01 -8.24
C THR A 35 -26.45 0.12 -9.25
N ARG A 36 -26.62 1.35 -8.79
CA ARG A 36 -26.13 2.52 -9.52
C ARG A 36 -24.64 2.29 -9.63
N THR A 37 -24.19 2.00 -10.84
CA THR A 37 -22.79 2.12 -11.24
C THR A 37 -22.42 3.58 -11.00
N THR A 38 -21.93 3.89 -9.80
CA THR A 38 -21.45 5.21 -9.44
C THR A 38 -20.24 5.49 -10.31
N LYS A 39 -20.35 6.48 -11.21
CA LYS A 39 -19.18 6.98 -11.94
C LYS A 39 -18.10 7.32 -10.91
N PRO A 40 -16.83 6.93 -11.15
CA PRO A 40 -15.75 7.25 -10.23
C PRO A 40 -15.68 8.77 -10.07
N SER A 41 -15.47 9.23 -8.83
CA SER A 41 -15.30 10.66 -8.56
C SER A 41 -14.06 11.18 -9.29
N ASN A 42 -14.02 12.49 -9.56
CA ASN A 42 -12.84 13.12 -10.16
C ASN A 42 -11.57 12.87 -9.31
N ALA A 43 -11.71 12.84 -7.97
CA ALA A 43 -10.63 12.52 -7.05
C ALA A 43 -10.15 11.06 -7.21
N GLN A 44 -11.07 10.10 -7.37
CA GLN A 44 -10.71 8.71 -7.63
C GLN A 44 -9.97 8.54 -8.96
N GLN A 45 -10.44 9.19 -10.03
CA GLN A 45 -9.74 9.17 -11.32
C GLN A 45 -8.34 9.78 -11.22
N ALA A 46 -8.20 10.93 -10.56
CA ALA A 46 -6.91 11.58 -10.35
C ALA A 46 -5.95 10.70 -9.52
N GLY A 47 -6.44 10.06 -8.45
CA GLY A 47 -5.67 9.12 -7.65
C GLY A 47 -5.21 7.91 -8.46
N ALA A 48 -6.09 7.34 -9.29
CA ALA A 48 -5.76 6.21 -10.17
C ALA A 48 -4.68 6.60 -11.19
N THR A 49 -4.77 7.79 -11.78
CA THR A 49 -3.74 8.32 -12.68
C THR A 49 -2.38 8.42 -11.98
N ARG A 50 -2.33 8.97 -10.76
CA ARG A 50 -1.08 9.07 -9.99
C ARG A 50 -0.47 7.71 -9.68
N VAL A 51 -1.28 6.72 -9.29
CA VAL A 51 -0.81 5.34 -9.08
C VAL A 51 -0.25 4.77 -10.37
N ALA A 52 -0.96 4.94 -11.49
CA ALA A 52 -0.50 4.47 -12.80
C ALA A 52 0.82 5.12 -13.24
N ASP A 53 1.02 6.41 -12.96
CA ASP A 53 2.26 7.10 -13.29
C ASP A 53 3.43 6.61 -12.44
N GLN A 54 3.22 6.31 -11.15
CA GLN A 54 4.24 5.67 -10.33
C GLN A 54 4.61 4.28 -10.84
N ILE A 55 3.63 3.46 -11.25
CA ILE A 55 3.88 2.15 -11.88
C ILE A 55 4.75 2.31 -13.14
N LYS A 56 4.43 3.24 -14.02
CA LYS A 56 5.23 3.49 -15.25
C LYS A 56 6.67 3.93 -14.92
N SER A 57 6.83 4.81 -13.93
CA SER A 57 8.15 5.28 -13.49
C SER A 57 8.98 4.12 -12.94
N LEU A 58 8.42 3.34 -12.01
CA LEU A 58 9.05 2.17 -11.42
C LEU A 58 9.42 1.12 -12.45
N THR A 59 8.50 0.75 -13.35
CA THR A 59 8.74 -0.27 -14.37
C THR A 59 9.83 0.15 -15.36
N ARG A 60 9.87 1.42 -15.76
CA ARG A 60 10.95 1.97 -16.60
C ARG A 60 12.28 1.91 -15.86
N PHE A 61 12.30 2.32 -14.60
CA PHE A 61 13.51 2.23 -13.78
C PHE A 61 14.01 0.79 -13.66
N LEU A 62 13.12 -0.17 -13.36
CA LEU A 62 13.47 -1.59 -13.22
C LEU A 62 14.03 -2.18 -14.51
N TYR A 63 13.47 -1.81 -15.67
CA TYR A 63 14.00 -2.22 -16.96
C TYR A 63 15.44 -1.75 -17.16
N LEU A 64 15.73 -0.47 -16.84
CA LEU A 64 17.07 0.09 -16.95
C LEU A 64 18.03 -0.48 -15.90
N LEU A 65 17.55 -0.70 -14.67
CA LEU A 65 18.31 -1.29 -13.57
C LEU A 65 18.84 -2.67 -13.95
N GLY A 66 18.05 -3.50 -14.65
CA GLY A 66 18.49 -4.82 -15.08
C GLY A 66 19.73 -4.80 -15.97
N GLY A 67 19.89 -3.77 -16.81
CA GLY A 67 21.10 -3.58 -17.61
C GLY A 67 22.27 -3.04 -16.80
N VAL A 68 22.01 -2.04 -15.95
CA VAL A 68 23.04 -1.37 -15.15
C VAL A 68 23.60 -2.28 -14.05
N ALA A 69 22.75 -3.07 -13.40
CA ALA A 69 23.14 -4.00 -12.33
C ALA A 69 24.13 -5.06 -12.82
N LYS A 70 23.89 -5.66 -14.00
CA LYS A 70 24.84 -6.60 -14.61
C LYS A 70 26.19 -5.95 -14.92
N GLY A 71 26.17 -4.71 -15.40
CA GLY A 71 27.40 -3.94 -15.63
C GLY A 71 28.16 -3.66 -14.34
N ILE A 72 27.45 -3.32 -13.26
CA ILE A 72 28.04 -3.12 -11.93
C ILE A 72 28.68 -4.43 -11.41
N GLU A 73 27.99 -5.56 -11.52
CA GLU A 73 28.50 -6.87 -11.08
C GLU A 73 29.76 -7.28 -11.84
N ALA A 74 29.75 -7.12 -13.17
CA ALA A 74 30.90 -7.44 -14.01
C ALA A 74 32.13 -6.57 -13.65
N VAL A 75 31.92 -5.29 -13.35
CA VAL A 75 33.01 -4.43 -12.87
C VAL A 75 33.46 -4.86 -11.48
N ASP A 76 32.57 -5.13 -10.54
CA ASP A 76 32.92 -5.55 -9.18
C ASP A 76 33.71 -6.88 -9.17
N ASP A 77 33.47 -7.77 -10.13
CA ASP A 77 34.28 -8.98 -10.37
C ASP A 77 35.68 -8.62 -10.92
N ALA A 78 35.77 -7.74 -11.91
CA ALA A 78 37.05 -7.29 -12.47
C ALA A 78 37.90 -6.54 -11.42
N VAL A 79 37.28 -5.76 -10.54
CA VAL A 79 37.95 -5.11 -9.39
C VAL A 79 38.53 -6.15 -8.45
N ARG A 80 37.76 -7.18 -8.10
CA ARG A 80 38.24 -8.28 -7.25
C ARG A 80 39.44 -9.03 -7.85
N ARG A 81 39.54 -9.03 -9.19
CA ARG A 81 40.66 -9.63 -9.93
C ARG A 81 41.82 -8.67 -10.21
N ASN A 82 41.72 -7.39 -9.82
CA ASN A 82 42.66 -6.32 -10.18
C ASN A 82 42.79 -6.10 -11.70
N GLU A 83 41.72 -6.36 -12.46
CA GLU A 83 41.67 -6.26 -13.93
C GLU A 83 40.91 -5.01 -14.41
N ALA A 84 40.36 -4.21 -13.49
CA ALA A 84 39.60 -3.01 -13.83
C ALA A 84 40.50 -1.79 -14.05
N SER A 85 40.32 -1.09 -15.17
CA SER A 85 40.99 0.19 -15.42
C SER A 85 40.37 1.33 -14.59
N PRO A 86 41.12 2.42 -14.32
CA PRO A 86 40.59 3.58 -13.59
C PRO A 86 39.32 4.18 -14.21
N ALA A 87 39.22 4.18 -15.55
CA ALA A 87 38.04 4.67 -16.24
C ALA A 87 36.80 3.81 -15.97
N VAL A 88 36.96 2.48 -15.90
CA VAL A 88 35.87 1.53 -15.60
C VAL A 88 35.42 1.68 -14.15
N LEU A 89 36.36 1.87 -13.21
CA LEU A 89 36.07 2.13 -11.80
C LEU A 89 35.21 3.39 -11.61
N GLU A 90 35.59 4.50 -12.25
CA GLU A 90 34.86 5.75 -12.18
C GLU A 90 33.46 5.64 -12.79
N GLN A 91 33.32 4.92 -13.91
CA GLN A 91 32.00 4.68 -14.51
C GLN A 91 31.12 3.83 -13.59
N ALA A 92 31.65 2.79 -12.97
CA ALA A 92 30.89 1.96 -12.04
C ALA A 92 30.42 2.75 -10.81
N LYS A 93 31.27 3.62 -10.27
CA LYS A 93 30.89 4.54 -9.18
C LYS A 93 29.72 5.43 -9.58
N ARG A 94 29.81 6.10 -10.74
CA ARG A 94 28.71 6.95 -11.27
C ARG A 94 27.43 6.18 -11.50
N ASN A 95 27.51 4.95 -12.03
CA ASN A 95 26.35 4.10 -12.22
C ASN A 95 25.69 3.75 -10.88
N LYS A 96 26.47 3.34 -9.88
CA LYS A 96 25.99 3.06 -8.52
C LYS A 96 25.29 4.28 -7.91
N ASP A 97 25.89 5.45 -8.03
CA ASP A 97 25.33 6.69 -7.49
C ASP A 97 24.03 7.08 -8.20
N THR A 98 24.00 6.95 -9.53
CA THR A 98 22.79 7.20 -10.34
C THR A 98 21.63 6.28 -9.93
N VAL A 99 21.93 5.00 -9.70
CA VAL A 99 20.93 4.03 -9.24
C VAL A 99 20.40 4.41 -7.85
N ARG A 100 21.27 4.74 -6.90
CA ARG A 100 20.85 5.17 -5.54
C ARG A 100 19.96 6.41 -5.59
N MET A 101 20.38 7.44 -6.32
CA MET A 101 19.59 8.67 -6.50
C MET A 101 18.21 8.36 -7.11
N SER A 102 18.16 7.47 -8.10
CA SER A 102 16.90 7.09 -8.74
C SER A 102 15.96 6.37 -7.75
N ILE A 103 16.48 5.48 -6.92
CA ILE A 103 15.70 4.79 -5.89
C ILE A 103 15.20 5.77 -4.83
N GLN A 104 16.03 6.73 -4.42
CA GLN A 104 15.62 7.79 -3.49
C GLN A 104 14.45 8.61 -4.07
N SER A 105 14.55 9.04 -5.34
CA SER A 105 13.46 9.77 -6.00
C SER A 105 12.17 8.96 -6.11
N ILE A 106 12.27 7.64 -6.31
CA ILE A 106 11.13 6.72 -6.27
C ILE A 106 10.50 6.69 -4.88
N ARG A 107 11.30 6.54 -3.81
CA ARG A 107 10.81 6.55 -2.43
C ARG A 107 10.04 7.85 -2.14
N GLU A 108 10.63 8.99 -2.46
CA GLU A 108 10.00 10.30 -2.26
C GLU A 108 8.68 10.44 -3.02
N GLY A 109 8.62 9.94 -4.25
CA GLY A 109 7.38 9.90 -5.05
C GLY A 109 6.29 9.02 -4.42
N LEU A 110 6.67 7.91 -3.80
CA LEU A 110 5.75 7.00 -3.11
C LEU A 110 5.30 7.55 -1.75
N ASP A 111 6.17 8.23 -1.02
CA ASP A 111 5.82 8.96 0.20
C ASP A 111 4.76 10.03 -0.12
N ALA A 112 4.98 10.83 -1.17
CA ALA A 112 4.01 11.82 -1.63
C ALA A 112 2.68 11.19 -2.05
N LEU A 113 2.71 10.02 -2.71
CA LEU A 113 1.52 9.27 -3.10
C LEU A 113 0.74 8.80 -1.87
N GLU A 114 1.42 8.21 -0.88
CA GLU A 114 0.78 7.75 0.36
C GLU A 114 0.15 8.90 1.14
N ILE A 115 0.87 10.02 1.29
CA ILE A 115 0.35 11.22 1.94
C ILE A 115 -0.92 11.68 1.23
N HIS A 116 -0.91 11.76 -0.11
CA HIS A 116 -2.07 12.20 -0.87
C HIS A 116 -3.29 11.30 -0.66
N PHE A 117 -3.11 9.97 -0.66
CA PHE A 117 -4.20 9.03 -0.44
C PHE A 117 -4.73 9.09 0.99
N ARG A 118 -3.86 9.34 1.97
CA ARG A 118 -4.25 9.49 3.38
C ARG A 118 -5.06 10.77 3.63
N THR A 119 -4.68 11.87 2.99
CA THR A 119 -5.28 13.20 3.22
C THR A 119 -6.48 13.50 2.34
N THR A 120 -6.75 12.70 1.31
CA THR A 120 -7.92 12.87 0.41
C THR A 120 -9.05 11.92 0.85
N PRO A 121 -10.18 12.43 1.39
CA PRO A 121 -11.25 11.60 1.95
C PRO A 121 -11.76 10.51 1.00
N GLU A 122 -11.92 10.82 -0.28
CA GLU A 122 -12.40 9.89 -1.31
C GLU A 122 -11.42 8.75 -1.60
N LEU A 123 -10.15 8.92 -1.26
CA LEU A 123 -9.08 7.95 -1.49
C LEU A 123 -8.75 7.10 -0.25
N GLN A 124 -9.25 7.47 0.94
CA GLN A 124 -8.90 6.81 2.19
C GLN A 124 -9.19 5.30 2.20
N ARG A 125 -10.25 4.85 1.51
CA ARG A 125 -10.56 3.42 1.37
C ARG A 125 -9.47 2.63 0.65
N TYR A 126 -8.74 3.26 -0.27
CA TYR A 126 -7.64 2.65 -1.03
C TYR A 126 -6.30 2.81 -0.30
N TYR A 127 -6.18 3.80 0.60
CA TYR A 127 -4.96 4.03 1.38
C TYR A 127 -4.52 2.79 2.15
N ILE A 128 -5.44 2.02 2.75
CA ILE A 128 -5.10 0.80 3.51
C ILE A 128 -4.31 -0.19 2.65
N LYS A 129 -4.65 -0.29 1.37
CA LYS A 129 -3.99 -1.19 0.40
C LYS A 129 -2.68 -0.61 -0.11
N LEU A 130 -2.57 0.71 -0.16
CA LEU A 130 -1.36 1.44 -0.54
C LEU A 130 -0.32 1.50 0.60
N ALA A 131 -0.74 1.61 1.85
CA ALA A 131 0.11 1.97 2.99
C ALA A 131 1.32 1.04 3.19
N GLY A 132 2.53 1.56 3.04
CA GLY A 132 3.77 0.79 3.11
C GLY A 132 4.41 0.52 1.74
N VAL A 133 3.87 1.04 0.64
CA VAL A 133 4.61 1.10 -0.64
C VAL A 133 5.88 1.94 -0.49
N ALA A 134 5.82 3.04 0.26
CA ALA A 134 6.98 3.87 0.53
C ALA A 134 8.01 3.17 1.42
N SER A 135 7.55 2.38 2.40
CA SER A 135 8.43 1.53 3.22
C SER A 135 9.14 0.44 2.39
N GLY A 136 8.45 -0.14 1.40
CA GLY A 136 9.07 -1.06 0.45
C GLY A 136 10.17 -0.39 -0.38
N ALA A 137 9.97 0.86 -0.81
CA ALA A 137 11.00 1.63 -1.49
C ALA A 137 12.16 2.06 -0.58
N ALA A 138 11.89 2.39 0.69
CA ALA A 138 12.94 2.64 1.69
C ALA A 138 13.81 1.39 1.90
N THR A 139 13.22 0.20 1.95
CA THR A 139 13.96 -1.07 2.01
C THR A 139 14.86 -1.24 0.78
N ALA A 140 14.37 -0.90 -0.41
CA ALA A 140 15.17 -0.94 -1.63
C ALA A 140 16.32 0.08 -1.61
N GLU A 141 16.11 1.26 -1.03
CA GLU A 141 17.13 2.29 -0.84
C GLU A 141 18.27 1.80 0.06
N GLU A 142 17.93 1.19 1.21
CA GLU A 142 18.91 0.58 2.13
C GLU A 142 19.70 -0.55 1.46
N GLN A 143 19.03 -1.40 0.68
CA GLN A 143 19.68 -2.46 -0.10
C GLN A 143 20.67 -1.86 -1.12
N ALA A 144 20.28 -0.80 -1.84
CA ALA A 144 21.16 -0.12 -2.80
C ALA A 144 22.33 0.62 -2.11
N ALA A 145 22.13 1.16 -0.91
CA ALA A 145 23.20 1.76 -0.11
C ALA A 145 24.30 0.74 0.22
N THR A 146 23.92 -0.52 0.42
CA THR A 146 24.85 -1.64 0.67
C THR A 146 25.28 -2.40 -0.59
N ASN A 147 25.11 -1.81 -1.79
CA ASN A 147 25.42 -2.38 -3.10
C ASN A 147 24.61 -3.63 -3.50
N GLN A 148 23.49 -3.92 -2.84
CA GLN A 148 22.62 -5.06 -3.14
C GLN A 148 21.56 -4.68 -4.19
N PHE A 149 21.99 -4.27 -5.39
CA PHE A 149 21.11 -3.72 -6.43
C PHE A 149 20.09 -4.72 -6.99
N ASP A 150 20.44 -6.02 -7.09
CA ASP A 150 19.47 -7.06 -7.49
C ASP A 150 18.34 -7.19 -6.45
N ARG A 151 18.68 -7.23 -5.16
CA ARG A 151 17.68 -7.28 -4.08
C ARG A 151 16.83 -6.02 -4.04
N ALA A 152 17.44 -4.85 -4.24
CA ALA A 152 16.71 -3.58 -4.37
C ALA A 152 15.68 -3.63 -5.50
N GLY A 153 16.06 -4.16 -6.67
CA GLY A 153 15.16 -4.37 -7.79
C GLY A 153 13.98 -5.29 -7.45
N ARG A 154 14.22 -6.40 -6.74
CA ARG A 154 13.15 -7.31 -6.28
C ARG A 154 12.19 -6.64 -5.30
N SER A 155 12.71 -5.89 -4.32
CA SER A 155 11.87 -5.14 -3.38
C SER A 155 10.97 -4.13 -4.10
N LEU A 156 11.49 -3.46 -5.14
CA LEU A 156 10.72 -2.53 -5.96
C LEU A 156 9.69 -3.23 -6.87
N LEU A 157 9.94 -4.47 -7.30
CA LEU A 157 8.94 -5.27 -8.00
C LEU A 157 7.73 -5.56 -7.10
N ASP A 158 7.94 -5.87 -5.83
CA ASP A 158 6.84 -6.05 -4.86
C ASP A 158 6.02 -4.76 -4.70
N VAL A 159 6.69 -3.61 -4.69
CA VAL A 159 6.02 -2.29 -4.70
C VAL A 159 5.17 -2.11 -5.96
N VAL A 160 5.68 -2.45 -7.14
CA VAL A 160 4.92 -2.39 -8.40
C VAL A 160 3.68 -3.28 -8.35
N ASN A 161 3.81 -4.51 -7.85
CA ASN A 161 2.68 -5.43 -7.70
C ASN A 161 1.61 -4.84 -6.78
N ARG A 162 2.02 -4.22 -5.68
CA ARG A 162 1.11 -3.58 -4.74
C ARG A 162 0.38 -2.37 -5.33
N LEU A 163 1.10 -1.49 -6.04
CA LEU A 163 0.50 -0.37 -6.75
C LEU A 163 -0.49 -0.84 -7.82
N THR A 164 -0.14 -1.91 -8.54
CA THR A 164 -1.01 -2.51 -9.55
C THR A 164 -2.30 -3.03 -8.93
N ASN A 165 -2.23 -3.71 -7.78
CA ASN A 165 -3.41 -4.16 -7.04
C ASN A 165 -4.30 -2.98 -6.62
N VAL A 166 -3.72 -1.89 -6.11
CA VAL A 166 -4.47 -0.67 -5.77
C VAL A 166 -5.16 -0.09 -7.02
N LEU A 167 -4.46 -0.02 -8.14
CA LEU A 167 -5.02 0.50 -9.40
C LEU A 167 -6.20 -0.34 -9.88
N LEU A 168 -6.15 -1.67 -9.72
CA LEU A 168 -7.25 -2.57 -10.06
C LEU A 168 -8.47 -2.34 -9.16
N GLU A 169 -8.29 -2.06 -7.87
CA GLU A 169 -9.40 -1.76 -6.95
C GLU A 169 -10.09 -0.41 -7.25
N MET A 170 -9.39 0.51 -7.93
CA MET A 170 -9.91 1.83 -8.29
C MET A 170 -10.67 1.85 -9.62
N ARG A 171 -10.66 0.76 -10.39
CA ARG A 171 -11.39 0.58 -11.65
C ARG A 171 -12.77 -0.03 -11.41
#